data_AF-A0A2M7WR05-F1
#
_entry.id   AF-A0A2M7WR05-F1
#
_cell.length_a   1.000
_cell.length_b   1.000
_cell.length_c   1.000
_cell.angle_alpha   90.00
_cell.angle_beta   90.00
_cell.angle_gamma   90.00
#
_symmetry.space_group_name_H-M   'P 1'
#
loop_
_entity.id
_entity.type
_entity.pdbx_description
1 polymer ?
#
loop_
_entity_poly.entity_id
_entity_poly.type
_entity_poly.pdbx_seq_one_letter_code
_entity_poly.pdbx_strand_id
1 'polypeptide(L)'
;MTSQTPTIIYTITDEAPALATCSLLPVVQVFAKAADVHVETRDISLAGRILANFPDRLQESQKQPDDLTELGALAKTPEANIIKLPNISASIPQLKAAIKELQAQGYDIPDYPQDAQSDEEKAIKARYARVLGSAVNPVLREGNSDRRVADAVKQYARDNPHTMGAWSSDSQSHVAHMSEGDFYGSEQSLIVEKPCDVKIELTDAQGNSTMLKEKTSIQAGEVIDASVMSRRALRAFYAAEIEDANNSGILLSLHLKATMMKVSDPIMFGHAVTV
;
A
#
# COMPACT_ATOMS: atom_id res chain seq x y z
N MET A 1 27.82 -12.69 -24.02
CA MET A 1 27.13 -11.43 -24.38
C MET A 1 25.66 -11.76 -24.48
N THR A 2 24.83 -11.19 -23.60
CA THR A 2 23.38 -11.43 -23.59
C THR A 2 22.81 -10.92 -24.91
N SER A 3 22.16 -11.78 -25.69
CA SER A 3 21.60 -11.47 -27.00
C SER A 3 20.29 -10.67 -26.94
N GLN A 4 20.02 -10.01 -25.82
CA GLN A 4 18.80 -9.26 -25.58
C GLN A 4 19.13 -7.78 -25.52
N THR A 5 18.41 -6.99 -26.32
CA THR A 5 18.47 -5.53 -26.27
C THR A 5 18.07 -5.06 -24.87
N PRO A 6 18.86 -4.22 -24.19
CA PRO A 6 18.50 -3.71 -22.88
C PRO A 6 17.18 -2.94 -22.92
N THR A 7 16.25 -3.28 -22.03
CA THR A 7 14.93 -2.67 -21.96
C THR A 7 14.69 -2.04 -20.59
N ILE A 8 14.25 -0.79 -20.57
CA ILE A 8 13.70 -0.10 -19.40
C ILE A 8 12.18 -0.24 -19.45
N ILE A 9 11.58 -0.65 -18.35
CA ILE A 9 10.13 -0.60 -18.17
C ILE A 9 9.75 0.70 -17.46
N TYR A 10 8.92 1.51 -18.11
CA TYR A 10 8.40 2.77 -17.59
C TYR A 10 6.94 2.59 -17.20
N THR A 11 6.62 2.73 -15.90
CA THR A 11 5.26 2.44 -15.44
C THR A 11 4.28 3.56 -15.83
N ILE A 12 3.18 3.20 -16.48
CA ILE A 12 1.99 4.07 -16.58
C ILE A 12 1.21 3.94 -15.26
N THR A 13 0.85 5.07 -14.69
CA THR A 13 0.29 5.17 -13.34
C THR A 13 -0.97 6.03 -13.35
N ASP A 14 -1.18 6.87 -12.35
CA ASP A 14 -2.44 7.58 -12.12
C ASP A 14 -2.21 9.09 -12.05
N GLU A 15 -3.27 9.87 -12.21
CA GLU A 15 -3.34 11.30 -11.88
C GLU A 15 -2.18 12.13 -12.49
N ALA A 16 -1.50 12.96 -11.69
CA ALA A 16 -0.46 13.87 -12.17
C ALA A 16 0.76 13.14 -12.76
N PRO A 17 1.31 12.07 -12.16
CA PRO A 17 2.37 11.27 -12.79
C PRO A 17 2.00 10.69 -14.16
N ALA A 18 0.74 10.27 -14.35
CA ALA A 18 0.29 9.79 -15.66
C ALA A 18 0.30 10.90 -16.71
N LEU A 19 -0.22 12.09 -16.37
CA LEU A 19 -0.19 13.26 -17.26
C LEU A 19 1.25 13.69 -17.60
N ALA A 20 2.14 13.72 -16.61
CA ALA A 20 3.54 14.04 -16.83
C ALA A 20 4.23 13.01 -17.74
N THR A 21 3.85 11.74 -17.62
CA THR A 21 4.36 10.65 -18.47
C THR A 21 3.99 10.86 -19.93
N CYS A 22 2.77 11.32 -20.23
CA CYS A 22 2.37 11.63 -21.61
C CYS A 22 3.28 12.68 -22.27
N SER A 23 3.85 13.60 -21.49
CA SER A 23 4.79 14.60 -22.01
C SER A 23 6.24 14.12 -22.04
N LEU A 24 6.70 13.45 -20.99
CA LEU A 24 8.13 13.16 -20.79
C LEU A 24 8.57 11.86 -21.46
N LEU A 25 7.71 10.84 -21.51
CA LEU A 25 8.06 9.52 -22.03
C LEU A 25 8.54 9.56 -23.49
N PRO A 26 7.92 10.32 -24.43
CA PRO A 26 8.42 10.41 -25.80
C PRO A 26 9.85 10.96 -25.87
N VAL A 27 10.21 11.91 -24.99
CA VAL A 27 11.56 12.46 -24.91
C VAL A 27 12.53 11.38 -24.40
N VAL A 28 12.19 10.69 -23.31
CA VAL A 28 13.00 9.60 -22.75
C VAL A 28 13.27 8.51 -23.80
N GLN A 29 12.24 8.11 -24.55
CA GLN A 29 12.34 7.11 -25.62
C GLN A 29 13.33 7.53 -26.73
N VAL A 30 13.27 8.79 -27.18
CA VAL A 30 14.17 9.31 -28.22
C VAL A 30 15.63 9.29 -27.75
N PHE A 31 15.90 9.74 -26.52
CA PHE A 31 17.27 9.76 -25.98
C PHE A 31 17.81 8.37 -25.67
N ALA A 32 16.99 7.47 -25.12
CA ALA A 32 17.37 6.09 -24.83
C ALA A 32 17.72 5.30 -26.11
N LYS A 33 16.97 5.56 -27.20
CA LYS A 33 17.23 4.94 -28.51
C LYS A 33 18.63 5.25 -29.05
N ALA A 34 19.19 6.43 -28.77
CA ALA A 34 20.55 6.79 -29.19
C ALA A 34 21.64 5.93 -28.53
N ALA A 35 21.30 5.23 -27.45
CA ALA A 35 22.17 4.28 -26.74
C ALA A 35 21.73 2.81 -26.93
N ASP A 36 20.89 2.52 -27.92
CA ASP A 36 20.32 1.18 -28.16
C ASP A 36 19.57 0.58 -26.95
N VAL A 37 18.96 1.44 -26.13
CA VAL A 37 18.11 1.04 -25.00
C VAL A 37 16.65 1.21 -25.38
N HIS A 38 15.87 0.13 -25.24
CA HIS A 38 14.43 0.15 -25.44
C HIS A 38 13.72 0.68 -24.19
N VAL A 39 12.61 1.39 -24.38
CA VAL A 39 11.75 1.84 -23.28
C VAL A 39 10.33 1.39 -23.56
N GLU A 40 9.88 0.39 -22.83
CA GLU A 40 8.53 -0.15 -22.89
C GLU A 40 7.68 0.34 -21.73
N THR A 41 6.37 0.26 -21.87
CA THR A 41 5.42 0.63 -20.83
C THR A 41 4.74 -0.58 -20.22
N ARG A 42 4.39 -0.47 -18.95
CA ARG A 42 3.46 -1.37 -18.26
C ARG A 42 2.47 -0.54 -17.47
N ASP A 43 1.18 -0.81 -17.65
CA ASP A 43 0.08 -0.10 -17.00
C ASP A 43 -0.26 -0.72 -15.65
N ILE A 44 0.09 0.01 -14.60
CA ILE A 44 -0.23 -0.34 -13.21
C ILE A 44 -1.18 0.68 -12.58
N SER A 45 -1.88 1.47 -13.40
CA SER A 45 -2.93 2.37 -12.96
C SER A 45 -4.03 1.60 -12.21
N LEU A 46 -4.85 2.31 -11.43
CA LEU A 46 -6.00 1.73 -10.75
C LEU A 46 -6.97 1.10 -11.75
N ALA A 47 -7.30 1.81 -12.83
CA ALA A 47 -8.15 1.28 -13.91
C ALA A 47 -7.53 0.06 -14.57
N GLY A 48 -6.23 0.16 -14.91
CA GLY A 48 -5.33 -0.90 -15.35
C GLY A 48 -5.56 -2.22 -14.62
N ARG A 49 -5.31 -2.16 -13.31
CA ARG A 49 -5.37 -3.30 -12.40
C ARG A 49 -6.78 -3.81 -12.15
N ILE A 50 -7.80 -2.95 -12.16
CA ILE A 50 -9.21 -3.39 -12.07
C ILE A 50 -9.54 -4.29 -13.26
N LEU A 51 -9.36 -3.82 -14.49
CA LEU A 51 -9.74 -4.57 -15.68
C LEU A 51 -8.95 -5.88 -15.83
N ALA A 52 -7.63 -5.86 -15.54
CA ALA A 52 -6.80 -7.06 -15.52
C ALA A 52 -7.29 -8.13 -14.52
N ASN A 53 -7.97 -7.70 -13.45
CA ASN A 53 -8.58 -8.58 -12.48
C ASN A 53 -10.02 -8.99 -12.82
N PHE A 54 -10.62 -8.59 -13.94
CA PHE A 54 -11.96 -8.99 -14.40
C PHE A 54 -12.06 -9.43 -15.88
N PRO A 55 -11.09 -10.17 -16.46
CA PRO A 55 -11.06 -10.45 -17.89
C PRO A 55 -12.25 -11.28 -18.38
N ASP A 56 -12.86 -12.11 -17.53
CA ASP A 56 -14.07 -12.90 -17.77
C ASP A 56 -15.33 -12.06 -17.97
N ARG A 57 -15.28 -10.77 -17.61
CA ARG A 57 -16.38 -9.82 -17.74
C ARG A 57 -16.16 -8.81 -18.88
N LEU A 58 -15.08 -8.98 -19.66
CA LEU A 58 -14.67 -8.04 -20.68
C LEU A 58 -14.77 -8.65 -22.08
N GLN A 59 -15.13 -7.82 -23.06
CA GLN A 59 -14.99 -8.17 -24.46
C GLN A 59 -13.50 -8.34 -24.82
N GLU A 60 -13.20 -9.09 -25.87
CA GLU A 60 -11.81 -9.35 -26.27
C GLU A 60 -11.02 -8.06 -26.54
N SER A 61 -11.67 -7.03 -27.11
CA SER A 61 -11.08 -5.72 -27.36
C SER A 61 -10.88 -4.86 -26.10
N GLN A 62 -11.52 -5.21 -24.99
CA GLN A 62 -11.45 -4.50 -23.72
C GLN A 62 -10.46 -5.16 -22.74
N LYS A 63 -10.06 -6.41 -23.00
CA LYS A 63 -9.10 -7.12 -22.17
C LYS A 63 -7.73 -6.49 -22.30
N GLN A 64 -7.00 -6.50 -21.19
CA GLN A 64 -5.62 -6.06 -21.11
C GLN A 64 -4.81 -7.02 -20.23
N PRO A 65 -3.50 -7.13 -20.47
CA PRO A 65 -2.62 -7.97 -19.66
C PRO A 65 -2.62 -7.55 -18.18
N ASP A 66 -2.32 -8.52 -17.31
CA ASP A 66 -2.01 -8.24 -15.90
C ASP A 66 -0.55 -7.84 -15.76
N ASP A 67 -0.28 -6.59 -16.15
CA ASP A 67 1.05 -5.98 -16.16
C ASP A 67 1.71 -5.96 -14.77
N LEU A 68 0.91 -5.90 -13.68
CA LEU A 68 1.47 -5.96 -12.33
C LEU A 68 2.03 -7.34 -12.02
N THR A 69 1.30 -8.41 -12.40
CA THR A 69 1.78 -9.78 -12.25
C THR A 69 3.02 -10.02 -13.12
N GLU A 70 3.04 -9.52 -14.36
CA GLU A 70 4.20 -9.61 -15.24
C GLU A 70 5.42 -8.89 -14.64
N LEU A 71 5.25 -7.65 -14.16
CA LEU A 71 6.30 -6.90 -13.50
C LEU A 71 6.82 -7.57 -12.23
N GLY A 72 5.96 -8.25 -11.46
CA GLY A 72 6.36 -9.03 -10.29
C GLY A 72 7.22 -10.24 -10.64
N ALA A 73 6.97 -10.88 -11.79
CA ALA A 73 7.83 -11.92 -12.32
C ALA A 73 9.16 -11.33 -12.81
N LEU A 74 9.12 -10.22 -13.55
CA LEU A 74 10.31 -9.53 -14.05
C LEU A 74 11.22 -9.08 -12.91
N ALA A 75 10.68 -8.51 -11.82
CA ALA A 75 11.46 -8.04 -10.67
C ALA A 75 12.33 -9.12 -10.01
N LYS A 76 12.06 -10.41 -10.30
CA LYS A 76 12.81 -11.57 -9.81
C LYS A 76 13.88 -12.05 -10.79
N THR A 77 14.07 -11.36 -11.90
CA THR A 77 15.08 -11.69 -12.91
C THR A 77 16.21 -10.64 -12.93
N PRO A 78 17.44 -11.02 -13.32
CA PRO A 78 18.55 -10.06 -13.44
C PRO A 78 18.34 -8.96 -14.48
N GLU A 79 17.45 -9.17 -15.45
CA GLU A 79 17.16 -8.24 -16.54
C GLU A 79 16.23 -7.09 -16.11
N ALA A 80 15.66 -7.14 -14.89
CA ALA A 80 14.74 -6.14 -14.40
C ALA A 80 15.35 -4.73 -14.35
N ASN A 81 14.82 -3.83 -15.18
CA ASN A 81 15.13 -2.40 -15.11
C ASN A 81 13.83 -1.61 -15.15
N ILE A 82 13.29 -1.26 -13.98
CA ILE A 82 11.94 -0.72 -13.81
C ILE A 82 12.01 0.70 -13.24
N ILE A 83 11.53 1.67 -14.01
CA ILE A 83 11.27 3.04 -13.53
C ILE A 83 9.82 3.10 -13.03
N LYS A 84 9.68 3.09 -11.70
CA LYS A 84 8.39 3.12 -11.01
C LYS A 84 8.00 4.54 -10.59
N LEU A 85 6.92 5.06 -11.18
CA LEU A 85 6.34 6.37 -10.82
C LEU A 85 5.35 6.25 -9.67
N PRO A 86 5.01 7.32 -8.94
CA PRO A 86 3.95 7.27 -7.91
C PRO A 86 2.60 6.80 -8.49
N ASN A 87 1.86 5.99 -7.74
CA ASN A 87 0.56 5.44 -8.17
C ASN A 87 -0.44 5.45 -7.00
N ILE A 88 -1.72 5.33 -7.31
CA ILE A 88 -2.80 5.27 -6.31
C ILE A 88 -2.72 3.96 -5.52
N SER A 89 -2.61 4.09 -4.20
CA SER A 89 -2.98 3.03 -3.26
C SER A 89 -4.44 3.23 -2.88
N ALA A 90 -5.34 2.52 -3.56
CA ALA A 90 -6.75 2.89 -3.62
C ALA A 90 -7.45 2.73 -2.27
N SER A 91 -8.12 3.80 -1.82
CA SER A 91 -9.17 3.72 -0.79
C SER A 91 -10.47 3.15 -1.38
N ILE A 92 -11.42 2.76 -0.53
CA ILE A 92 -12.74 2.28 -0.97
C ILE A 92 -13.47 3.34 -1.83
N PRO A 93 -13.52 4.65 -1.46
CA PRO A 93 -14.15 5.66 -2.29
C PRO A 93 -13.49 5.81 -3.67
N GLN A 94 -12.15 5.80 -3.74
CA GLN A 94 -11.43 5.86 -5.02
C GLN A 94 -11.71 4.63 -5.89
N LEU A 95 -11.74 3.43 -5.29
CA LEU A 95 -12.10 2.21 -6.00
C LEU A 95 -13.51 2.29 -6.60
N LYS A 96 -14.51 2.69 -5.81
CA LYS A 96 -15.90 2.85 -6.28
C LYS A 96 -16.02 3.89 -7.39
N ALA A 97 -15.27 5.00 -7.30
CA ALA A 97 -15.24 6.02 -8.33
C ALA A 97 -14.66 5.48 -9.65
N ALA A 98 -13.53 4.77 -9.59
CA ALA A 98 -12.92 4.16 -10.77
C ALA A 98 -13.82 3.09 -11.42
N ILE A 99 -14.49 2.26 -10.61
CA ILE A 99 -15.47 1.27 -11.11
C ILE A 99 -16.58 1.97 -11.88
N LYS A 100 -17.18 3.01 -11.28
CA LYS A 100 -18.27 3.78 -11.90
C LYS A 100 -17.83 4.44 -13.21
N GLU A 101 -16.62 4.98 -13.25
CA GLU A 101 -16.07 5.58 -14.47
C GLU A 101 -15.87 4.54 -15.59
N LEU A 102 -15.31 3.38 -15.26
CA LEU A 102 -15.15 2.27 -16.21
C LEU A 102 -16.51 1.74 -16.70
N GLN A 103 -17.48 1.56 -15.82
CA GLN A 103 -18.84 1.15 -16.20
C GLN A 103 -19.48 2.16 -17.16
N ALA A 104 -19.31 3.47 -16.92
CA ALA A 104 -19.79 4.52 -17.81
C ALA A 104 -19.11 4.50 -19.20
N GLN A 105 -17.91 3.93 -19.30
CA GLN A 105 -17.18 3.70 -20.55
C GLN A 105 -17.53 2.36 -21.22
N GLY A 106 -18.44 1.56 -20.65
CA GLY A 106 -18.95 0.33 -21.23
C GLY A 106 -18.22 -0.95 -20.83
N TYR A 107 -17.42 -0.91 -19.75
CA TYR A 107 -16.83 -2.12 -19.16
C TYR A 107 -17.83 -2.78 -18.19
N ASP A 108 -18.22 -4.04 -18.44
CA ASP A 108 -19.22 -4.78 -17.64
C ASP A 108 -18.63 -5.37 -16.35
N ILE A 109 -17.89 -4.56 -15.59
CA ILE A 109 -17.29 -4.97 -14.31
C ILE A 109 -18.30 -4.81 -13.15
N PRO A 110 -18.30 -5.74 -12.18
CA PRO A 110 -19.26 -5.71 -11.08
C PRO A 110 -18.98 -4.56 -10.09
N ASP A 111 -20.01 -4.08 -9.41
CA ASP A 111 -19.85 -3.16 -8.28
C ASP A 111 -19.03 -3.78 -7.14
N TYR A 112 -18.46 -2.93 -6.27
CA TYR A 112 -17.76 -3.39 -5.07
C TYR A 112 -18.75 -3.74 -3.94
N PRO A 113 -18.91 -5.02 -3.55
CA PRO A 113 -19.83 -5.42 -2.49
C PRO A 113 -19.21 -5.16 -1.12
N GLN A 114 -19.62 -4.08 -0.47
CA GLN A 114 -19.09 -3.70 0.85
C GLN A 114 -19.39 -4.76 1.90
N ASP A 115 -20.62 -5.26 1.93
CA ASP A 115 -21.09 -6.28 2.88
C ASP A 115 -21.49 -7.56 2.14
N ALA A 116 -20.51 -8.24 1.54
CA ALA A 116 -20.71 -9.47 0.78
C ALA A 116 -21.39 -10.59 1.61
N GLN A 117 -22.60 -11.00 1.18
CA GLN A 117 -23.40 -12.06 1.79
C GLN A 117 -23.37 -13.35 0.98
N SER A 118 -23.30 -13.25 -0.36
CA SER A 118 -23.26 -14.42 -1.24
C SER A 118 -21.84 -14.85 -1.58
N ASP A 119 -21.67 -16.08 -2.05
CA ASP A 119 -20.36 -16.58 -2.46
C ASP A 119 -19.84 -15.87 -3.73
N GLU A 120 -20.74 -15.43 -4.61
CA GLU A 120 -20.39 -14.58 -5.75
C GLU A 120 -19.85 -13.21 -5.28
N GLU A 121 -20.54 -12.55 -4.34
CA GLU A 121 -20.10 -11.27 -3.79
C GLU A 121 -18.76 -11.41 -3.05
N LYS A 122 -18.54 -12.51 -2.32
CA LYS A 122 -17.27 -12.79 -1.67
C LYS A 122 -16.15 -12.98 -2.69
N ALA A 123 -16.40 -13.68 -3.79
CA ALA A 123 -15.45 -13.85 -4.88
C ALA A 123 -15.10 -12.50 -5.55
N ILE A 124 -16.09 -11.66 -5.82
CA ILE A 124 -15.89 -10.30 -6.37
C ILE A 124 -15.08 -9.43 -5.39
N LYS A 125 -15.45 -9.43 -4.11
CA LYS A 125 -14.72 -8.70 -3.06
C LYS A 125 -13.27 -9.14 -2.96
N ALA A 126 -13.01 -10.45 -3.06
CA ALA A 126 -11.67 -11.01 -3.02
C ALA A 126 -10.80 -10.56 -4.21
N ARG A 127 -11.38 -10.45 -5.41
CA ARG A 127 -10.68 -9.91 -6.59
C ARG A 127 -10.34 -8.44 -6.40
N TYR A 128 -11.29 -7.62 -5.97
CA TYR A 128 -11.03 -6.20 -5.66
C TYR A 128 -10.04 -6.01 -4.52
N ALA A 129 -9.97 -6.92 -3.55
CA ALA A 129 -9.00 -6.88 -2.46
C ALA A 129 -7.54 -6.97 -2.94
N ARG A 130 -7.29 -7.53 -4.13
CA ARG A 130 -5.96 -7.55 -4.78
C ARG A 130 -5.57 -6.19 -5.36
N VAL A 131 -6.55 -5.33 -5.63
CA VAL A 131 -6.35 -4.00 -6.23
C VAL A 131 -6.32 -2.90 -5.16
N LEU A 132 -6.98 -3.14 -4.03
CA LEU A 132 -7.17 -2.18 -2.94
C LEU A 132 -5.90 -1.93 -2.11
N GLY A 133 -5.69 -0.68 -1.69
CA GLY A 133 -4.57 -0.29 -0.85
C GLY A 133 -3.22 -0.35 -1.58
N SER A 134 -2.15 -0.61 -0.84
CA SER A 134 -0.78 -0.70 -1.41
C SER A 134 -0.55 -2.05 -2.12
N ALA A 135 -1.24 -2.28 -3.25
CA ALA A 135 -1.15 -3.50 -4.03
C ALA A 135 0.14 -3.62 -4.86
N VAL A 136 0.69 -2.50 -5.33
CA VAL A 136 1.83 -2.50 -6.27
C VAL A 136 3.17 -2.69 -5.57
N ASN A 137 3.43 -1.95 -4.49
CA ASN A 137 4.74 -1.97 -3.82
C ASN A 137 5.17 -3.36 -3.33
N PRO A 138 4.30 -4.19 -2.71
CA PRO A 138 4.69 -5.53 -2.27
C PRO A 138 5.10 -6.47 -3.41
N VAL A 139 4.65 -6.20 -4.64
CA VAL A 139 4.98 -7.01 -5.82
C VAL A 139 6.32 -6.58 -6.43
N LEU A 140 6.62 -5.28 -6.43
CA LEU A 140 7.81 -4.75 -7.13
C LEU A 140 9.05 -4.62 -6.24
N ARG A 141 8.89 -4.64 -4.90
CA ARG A 141 10.00 -4.44 -3.95
C ARG A 141 10.65 -5.76 -3.56
N GLU A 142 11.21 -6.45 -4.54
CA GLU A 142 12.02 -7.67 -4.36
C GLU A 142 13.46 -7.30 -3.95
N GLY A 143 13.60 -6.43 -2.94
CA GLY A 143 14.87 -5.89 -2.49
C GLY A 143 14.73 -4.84 -1.39
N ASN A 144 15.87 -4.38 -0.88
CA ASN A 144 15.94 -3.34 0.15
C ASN A 144 15.86 -1.93 -0.46
N SER A 145 15.76 -0.91 0.41
CA SER A 145 15.67 0.49 -0.03
C SER A 145 17.00 1.23 0.16
N ASP A 146 17.57 1.77 -0.93
CA ASP A 146 18.52 2.89 -0.89
C ASP A 146 17.75 4.19 -1.20
N ARG A 147 17.58 5.05 -0.19
CA ARG A 147 16.86 6.32 -0.33
C ARG A 147 17.70 7.46 0.21
N ARG A 148 18.07 8.39 -0.68
CA ARG A 148 18.90 9.56 -0.37
C ARG A 148 18.51 10.74 -1.24
N VAL A 149 18.83 11.94 -0.79
CA VAL A 149 18.65 13.17 -1.57
C VAL A 149 19.83 13.28 -2.55
N ALA A 150 19.56 13.58 -3.82
CA ALA A 150 20.61 13.83 -4.80
C ALA A 150 21.35 15.15 -4.50
N ASP A 151 22.66 15.18 -4.73
CA ASP A 151 23.52 16.32 -4.36
C ASP A 151 23.07 17.63 -5.02
N ALA A 152 22.66 17.58 -6.30
CA ALA A 152 22.12 18.74 -7.01
C ALA A 152 20.86 19.30 -6.34
N VAL A 153 19.97 18.44 -5.85
CA VAL A 153 18.75 18.86 -5.12
C VAL A 153 19.13 19.46 -3.76
N LYS A 154 20.10 18.86 -3.06
CA LYS A 154 20.58 19.39 -1.77
C LYS A 154 21.24 20.75 -1.94
N GLN A 155 22.04 20.93 -2.99
CA GLN A 155 22.67 22.21 -3.30
C GLN A 155 21.63 23.27 -3.65
N TYR A 156 20.68 22.94 -4.53
CA TYR A 156 19.59 23.85 -4.88
C TYR A 156 18.80 24.31 -3.65
N ALA A 157 18.51 23.41 -2.70
CA ALA A 157 17.82 23.76 -1.46
C ALA A 157 18.65 24.64 -0.50
N ARG A 158 20.00 24.61 -0.58
CA ARG A 158 20.87 25.54 0.15
C ARG A 158 20.83 26.94 -0.47
N ASP A 159 20.85 26.99 -1.80
CA ASP A 159 20.84 28.26 -2.54
C ASP A 159 19.44 28.91 -2.56
N ASN A 160 18.39 28.09 -2.42
CA ASN A 160 16.99 28.48 -2.43
C ASN A 160 16.28 27.89 -1.20
N PRO A 161 16.54 28.41 0.01
CA PRO A 161 15.95 27.88 1.22
C PRO A 161 14.42 28.03 1.17
N HIS A 162 13.72 26.92 1.41
CA HIS A 162 12.28 26.93 1.56
C HIS A 162 11.89 27.49 2.93
N THR A 163 10.64 27.94 3.05
CA THR A 163 10.12 28.47 4.30
C THR A 163 10.10 27.40 5.37
N MET A 164 10.75 27.68 6.50
CA MET A 164 10.70 26.88 7.72
C MET A 164 9.98 27.71 8.78
N GLY A 165 8.92 27.16 9.38
CA GLY A 165 8.21 27.82 10.47
C GLY A 165 9.14 28.04 11.67
N ALA A 166 9.04 29.23 12.30
CA ALA A 166 9.79 29.50 13.52
C ALA A 166 9.27 28.60 14.67
N TRP A 167 10.20 28.06 15.46
CA TRP A 167 9.88 27.27 16.65
C TRP A 167 10.03 28.15 17.89
N SER A 168 9.03 28.09 18.77
CA SER A 168 9.07 28.73 20.09
C SER A 168 9.45 27.72 21.17
N SER A 169 10.22 28.16 22.17
CA SER A 169 10.45 27.38 23.40
C SER A 169 9.16 27.15 24.20
N ASP A 170 8.16 27.99 23.99
CA ASP A 170 6.85 27.91 24.64
C ASP A 170 5.86 27.02 23.84
N SER A 171 6.34 26.28 22.83
CA SER A 171 5.53 25.37 22.04
C SER A 171 4.98 24.24 22.92
N GLN A 172 3.65 24.13 22.95
CA GLN A 172 2.96 23.04 23.64
C GLN A 172 2.73 21.80 22.75
N SER A 173 3.12 21.85 21.47
CA SER A 173 3.03 20.69 20.58
C SER A 173 3.90 19.55 21.10
N HIS A 174 3.29 18.39 21.28
CA HIS A 174 3.94 17.17 21.72
C HIS A 174 3.30 15.94 21.06
N VAL A 175 3.95 14.79 21.17
CA VAL A 175 3.39 13.51 20.75
C VAL A 175 2.86 12.80 21.98
N ALA A 176 1.57 12.49 21.98
CA ALA A 176 0.98 11.55 22.93
C ALA A 176 0.99 10.15 22.32
N HIS A 177 1.40 9.16 23.10
CA HIS A 177 1.36 7.75 22.71
C HIS A 177 1.01 6.87 23.92
N MET A 178 0.49 5.67 23.65
CA MET A 178 0.17 4.71 24.72
C MET A 178 1.45 4.29 25.47
N SER A 179 1.32 4.06 26.77
CA SER A 179 2.40 3.54 27.63
C SER A 179 2.31 2.04 27.88
N GLU A 180 1.15 1.42 27.65
CA GLU A 180 0.90 0.00 27.81
C GLU A 180 -0.30 -0.47 26.97
N GLY A 181 -0.40 -1.78 26.73
CA GLY A 181 -1.54 -2.38 26.03
C GLY A 181 -1.58 -2.09 24.53
N ASP A 182 -0.48 -1.64 23.95
CA ASP A 182 -0.29 -1.40 22.53
C ASP A 182 0.50 -2.56 21.87
N PHE A 183 0.76 -2.43 20.57
CA PHE A 183 1.55 -3.41 19.83
C PHE A 183 2.98 -3.52 20.38
N TYR A 184 3.60 -2.40 20.76
CA TYR A 184 4.97 -2.38 21.26
C TYR A 184 5.10 -3.14 22.58
N GLY A 185 4.24 -2.85 23.56
CA GLY A 185 4.32 -3.46 24.88
C GLY A 185 3.89 -4.93 24.94
N SER A 186 3.32 -5.47 23.86
CA SER A 186 2.81 -6.86 23.81
C SER A 186 3.56 -7.77 22.83
N GLU A 187 4.53 -7.24 22.08
CA GLU A 187 5.24 -7.98 21.05
C GLU A 187 6.02 -9.18 21.62
N GLN A 188 5.87 -10.31 20.94
CA GLN A 188 6.70 -11.49 21.12
C GLN A 188 7.30 -11.88 19.78
N SER A 189 8.58 -12.21 19.77
CA SER A 189 9.36 -12.52 18.57
C SER A 189 10.03 -13.88 18.67
N LEU A 190 10.15 -14.58 17.54
CA LEU A 190 10.81 -15.87 17.43
C LEU A 190 11.58 -15.96 16.11
N ILE A 191 12.84 -16.43 16.18
CA ILE A 191 13.60 -16.89 15.01
C ILE A 191 13.29 -18.37 14.79
N VAL A 192 12.73 -18.73 13.64
CA VAL A 192 12.33 -20.10 13.34
C VAL A 192 13.52 -20.90 12.81
N GLU A 193 13.93 -21.96 13.51
CA GLU A 193 15.15 -22.70 13.17
C GLU A 193 15.02 -23.57 11.91
N LYS A 194 13.82 -24.10 11.63
CA LYS A 194 13.59 -25.07 10.56
C LYS A 194 12.33 -24.70 9.79
N PRO A 195 12.27 -24.99 8.46
CA PRO A 195 11.08 -24.68 7.69
C PRO A 195 9.87 -25.43 8.24
N CYS A 196 8.77 -24.73 8.43
CA CYS A 196 7.55 -25.29 8.98
C CYS A 196 6.32 -24.55 8.47
N ASP A 197 5.14 -25.14 8.70
CA ASP A 197 3.86 -24.47 8.51
C ASP A 197 3.27 -24.15 9.89
N VAL A 198 2.84 -22.91 10.09
CA VAL A 198 2.12 -22.49 11.30
C VAL A 198 0.66 -22.18 10.99
N LYS A 199 -0.19 -22.39 11.99
CA LYS A 199 -1.59 -21.98 12.01
C LYS A 199 -1.82 -20.93 13.09
N ILE A 200 -2.79 -20.05 12.89
CA ILE A 200 -3.21 -19.05 13.88
C ILE A 200 -4.64 -19.39 14.30
N GLU A 201 -4.82 -19.72 15.57
CA GLU A 201 -6.12 -20.07 16.16
C GLU A 201 -6.40 -19.22 17.39
N LEU A 202 -7.66 -18.84 17.58
CA LEU A 202 -8.16 -18.15 18.76
C LEU A 202 -8.93 -19.15 19.61
N THR A 203 -8.48 -19.34 20.85
CA THR A 203 -9.22 -20.10 21.86
C THR A 203 -9.96 -19.14 22.78
N ASP A 204 -11.29 -19.25 22.85
CA ASP A 204 -12.09 -18.40 23.73
C ASP A 204 -12.04 -18.84 25.21
N ALA A 205 -12.68 -18.08 26.09
CA ALA A 205 -12.70 -18.36 27.53
C ALA A 205 -13.46 -19.66 27.90
N GLN A 206 -14.25 -20.20 26.97
CA GLN A 206 -15.00 -21.44 27.12
C GLN A 206 -14.23 -22.64 26.51
N GLY A 207 -13.07 -22.40 25.90
CA GLY A 207 -12.25 -23.42 25.26
C GLY A 207 -12.62 -23.72 23.80
N ASN A 208 -13.54 -22.97 23.19
CA ASN A 208 -13.84 -23.14 21.77
C ASN A 208 -12.71 -22.56 20.92
N SER A 209 -12.32 -23.29 19.87
CA SER A 209 -11.27 -22.87 18.94
C SER A 209 -11.88 -22.30 17.66
N THR A 210 -11.41 -21.13 17.26
CA THR A 210 -11.71 -20.49 15.98
C THR A 210 -10.44 -20.37 15.16
N MET A 211 -10.43 -20.98 13.97
CA MET A 211 -9.31 -20.86 13.04
C MET A 211 -9.29 -19.45 12.43
N LEU A 212 -8.20 -18.72 12.63
CA LEU A 212 -7.99 -17.39 12.02
C LEU A 212 -7.20 -17.49 10.72
N LYS A 213 -6.20 -18.38 10.68
CA LYS A 213 -5.40 -18.66 9.49
C LYS A 213 -4.88 -20.09 9.52
N GLU A 214 -5.32 -20.89 8.56
CA GLU A 214 -5.00 -22.33 8.49
C GLU A 214 -3.53 -22.63 8.24
N LYS A 215 -2.86 -21.79 7.42
CA LYS A 215 -1.48 -22.05 7.00
C LYS A 215 -0.72 -20.76 6.69
N THR A 216 0.47 -20.65 7.28
CA THR A 216 1.55 -19.73 6.89
C THR A 216 2.84 -20.54 6.84
N SER A 217 3.44 -20.63 5.66
CA SER A 217 4.73 -21.32 5.49
C SER A 217 5.86 -20.40 5.90
N ILE A 218 6.78 -20.91 6.71
CA ILE A 218 7.91 -20.19 7.29
C ILE A 218 9.21 -20.88 6.88
N GLN A 219 10.22 -20.08 6.57
CA GLN A 219 11.55 -20.52 6.19
C GLN A 219 12.46 -20.71 7.41
N ALA A 220 13.57 -21.45 7.22
CA ALA A 220 14.63 -21.49 8.23
C ALA A 220 15.28 -20.10 8.37
N GLY A 221 15.45 -19.64 9.59
CA GLY A 221 16.00 -18.34 9.94
C GLY A 221 15.01 -17.17 9.81
N GLU A 222 13.76 -17.42 9.42
CA GLU A 222 12.73 -16.37 9.34
C GLU A 222 12.33 -15.90 10.74
N VAL A 223 12.17 -14.60 10.90
CA VAL A 223 11.69 -13.96 12.13
C VAL A 223 10.18 -13.82 12.02
N ILE A 224 9.46 -14.29 13.04
CA ILE A 224 8.02 -14.06 13.18
C ILE A 224 7.72 -13.32 14.47
N ASP A 225 6.76 -12.40 14.39
CA ASP A 225 6.34 -11.56 15.51
C ASP A 225 4.82 -11.62 15.68
N ALA A 226 4.37 -11.54 16.93
CA ALA A 226 2.95 -11.42 17.27
C ALA A 226 2.77 -10.36 18.36
N SER A 227 1.78 -9.49 18.19
CA SER A 227 1.44 -8.41 19.11
C SER A 227 -0.06 -8.11 19.08
N VAL A 228 -0.56 -7.39 20.09
CA VAL A 228 -1.98 -7.05 20.21
C VAL A 228 -2.20 -5.61 20.67
N MET A 229 -3.14 -4.93 20.03
CA MET A 229 -3.66 -3.64 20.48
C MET A 229 -4.89 -3.86 21.36
N SER A 230 -4.80 -3.56 22.65
CA SER A 230 -5.92 -3.65 23.58
C SER A 230 -6.93 -2.54 23.29
N ARG A 231 -8.11 -2.92 22.76
CA ARG A 231 -9.23 -1.99 22.54
C ARG A 231 -9.56 -1.16 23.79
N ARG A 232 -9.52 -1.79 24.97
CA ARG A 232 -9.82 -1.10 26.24
C ARG A 232 -8.77 -0.04 26.55
N ALA A 233 -7.49 -0.38 26.45
CA ALA A 233 -6.39 0.55 26.72
C ALA A 233 -6.40 1.70 25.68
N LEU A 234 -6.57 1.38 24.39
CA LEU A 234 -6.63 2.37 23.32
C LEU A 234 -7.75 3.39 23.52
N ARG A 235 -8.95 2.95 23.89
CA ARG A 235 -10.08 3.86 24.12
C ARG A 235 -9.90 4.71 25.38
N ALA A 236 -9.32 4.15 26.44
CA ALA A 236 -9.01 4.91 27.64
C ALA A 236 -7.94 5.98 27.36
N PHE A 237 -6.90 5.62 26.60
CA PHE A 237 -5.88 6.54 26.11
C PHE A 237 -6.50 7.68 25.30
N TYR A 238 -7.31 7.38 24.27
CA TYR A 238 -7.96 8.44 23.50
C TYR A 238 -8.83 9.36 24.35
N ALA A 239 -9.59 8.82 25.31
CA ALA A 239 -10.42 9.65 26.19
C ALA A 239 -9.57 10.61 27.03
N ALA A 240 -8.46 10.12 27.60
CA ALA A 240 -7.53 10.93 28.37
C ALA A 240 -6.86 12.03 27.53
N GLU A 241 -6.38 11.70 26.33
CA GLU A 241 -5.71 12.68 25.45
C GLU A 241 -6.69 13.70 24.84
N ILE A 242 -7.96 13.33 24.61
CA ILE A 242 -9.01 14.28 24.22
C ILE A 242 -9.25 15.28 25.36
N GLU A 243 -9.34 14.81 26.60
CA GLU A 243 -9.52 15.66 27.78
C GLU A 243 -8.30 16.55 28.02
N ASP A 244 -7.08 16.01 27.93
CA ASP A 244 -5.85 16.78 28.07
C ASP A 244 -5.74 17.87 27.00
N ALA A 245 -5.95 17.54 25.73
CA ALA A 245 -5.88 18.52 24.65
C ALA A 245 -6.88 19.67 24.85
N ASN A 246 -8.09 19.35 25.34
CA ASN A 246 -9.10 20.35 25.66
C ASN A 246 -8.71 21.22 26.88
N ASN A 247 -8.19 20.60 27.95
CA ASN A 247 -7.75 21.31 29.17
C ASN A 247 -6.53 22.20 28.91
N SER A 248 -5.60 21.74 28.07
CA SER A 248 -4.39 22.43 27.64
C SER A 248 -4.66 23.46 26.54
N GLY A 249 -5.86 23.48 25.95
CA GLY A 249 -6.24 24.43 24.89
C GLY A 249 -5.46 24.24 23.59
N ILE A 250 -5.05 23.01 23.28
CA ILE A 250 -4.28 22.67 22.06
C ILE A 250 -5.14 21.90 21.04
N LEU A 251 -4.72 21.93 19.78
CA LEU A 251 -5.39 21.16 18.73
C LEU A 251 -5.08 19.66 18.87
N LEU A 252 -6.14 18.86 18.99
CA LEU A 252 -6.02 17.41 18.88
C LEU A 252 -5.84 17.01 17.41
N SER A 253 -4.83 16.19 17.14
CA SER A 253 -4.62 15.59 15.82
C SER A 253 -4.26 14.12 15.95
N LEU A 254 -4.79 13.29 15.04
CA LEU A 254 -4.55 11.85 15.01
C LEU A 254 -3.74 11.49 13.76
N HIS A 255 -2.58 10.88 13.97
CA HIS A 255 -1.64 10.53 12.91
C HIS A 255 -1.56 9.01 12.76
N LEU A 256 -2.20 8.47 11.72
CA LEU A 256 -2.24 7.04 11.39
C LEU A 256 -1.90 6.81 9.91
N LYS A 257 -1.76 5.55 9.49
CA LYS A 257 -1.41 5.15 8.12
C LYS A 257 -2.47 4.23 7.49
N ALA A 258 -3.74 4.62 7.60
CA ALA A 258 -4.93 3.84 7.24
C ALA A 258 -4.91 3.14 5.87
N THR A 259 -4.35 3.75 4.83
CA THR A 259 -4.31 3.15 3.49
C THR A 259 -3.28 2.03 3.37
N MET A 260 -2.12 2.16 4.03
CA MET A 260 -1.08 1.13 4.04
C MET A 260 -1.47 0.02 5.01
N MET A 261 -1.84 0.41 6.23
CA MET A 261 -2.26 -0.48 7.29
C MET A 261 -3.78 -0.73 7.20
N LYS A 262 -4.21 -1.31 6.07
CA LYS A 262 -5.61 -1.41 5.65
C LYS A 262 -6.56 -2.16 6.60
N VAL A 263 -6.02 -2.83 7.63
CA VAL A 263 -6.80 -3.58 8.62
C VAL A 263 -6.76 -2.89 9.97
N SER A 264 -5.57 -2.69 10.56
CA SER A 264 -5.43 -2.15 11.92
C SER A 264 -5.88 -0.69 12.05
N ASP A 265 -5.39 0.18 11.19
CA ASP A 265 -5.48 1.62 11.37
C ASP A 265 -6.90 2.16 11.14
N PRO A 266 -7.70 1.67 10.17
CA PRO A 266 -9.12 2.02 10.10
C PRO A 266 -9.91 1.65 11.37
N ILE A 267 -9.56 0.55 12.04
CA ILE A 267 -10.20 0.14 13.31
C ILE A 267 -9.80 1.10 14.43
N MET A 268 -8.51 1.43 14.55
CA MET A 268 -8.02 2.39 15.54
C MET A 268 -8.60 3.80 15.31
N PHE A 269 -8.71 4.22 14.04
CA PHE A 269 -9.37 5.48 13.66
C PHE A 269 -10.85 5.46 14.05
N GLY A 270 -11.57 4.38 13.76
CA GLY A 270 -12.97 4.22 14.16
C GLY A 270 -13.17 4.30 15.69
N HIS A 271 -12.21 3.81 16.48
CA HIS A 271 -12.23 4.02 17.92
C HIS A 271 -12.03 5.49 18.31
N ALA A 272 -11.11 6.22 17.67
CA ALA A 272 -10.91 7.64 17.96
C ALA A 272 -12.16 8.49 17.64
N VAL A 273 -12.91 8.15 16.59
CA VAL A 273 -14.16 8.84 16.22
C VAL A 273 -15.31 8.59 17.21
N THR A 274 -15.25 7.49 17.96
CA THR A 274 -16.36 7.01 18.81
C THR A 274 -16.06 7.07 20.31
N VAL A 275 -14.93 7.64 20.70
CA VAL A 275 -14.61 8.01 22.09
C VAL A 275 -15.04 9.45 22.27
#